data_AF-A0A5R9B9Z5-F1
#
_entry.id   AF-A0A5R9B9Z5-F1
#
_cell.length_a   1.000
_cell.length_b   1.000
_cell.length_c   1.000
_cell.angle_alpha   90.00
_cell.angle_beta   90.00
_cell.angle_gamma   90.00
#
_symmetry.space_group_name_H-M   'P 1'
#
loop_
_entity.id
_entity.type
_entity.pdbx_description
1 polymer ?
#
loop_
_entity_poly.entity_id
_entity_poly.type
_entity_poly.pdbx_seq_one_letter_code
_entity_poly.pdbx_strand_id
1 'polypeptide(L)'
;MIRLAERQSTATGAAPASPPQESSFDVASAYQRFGRELYLFALNALGDAGAAEEAIQEAFTRAWRARSRFDSQQGSVRTWLFAIARNVIRDTFRRRARIPEPVDDSRLSPSS
;
A
#
# COMPACT_ATOMS: atom_id res chain seq x y z
N MET A 1 47.19 -49.75 27.40
CA MET A 1 47.60 -48.56 28.18
C MET A 1 46.54 -47.48 28.01
N ILE A 2 45.90 -47.11 29.13
CA ILE A 2 45.42 -45.77 29.54
C ILE A 2 44.49 -45.04 28.53
N ARG A 3 43.15 -45.09 28.66
CA ARG A 3 42.23 -44.28 29.50
C ARG A 3 42.29 -42.74 29.36
N LEU A 4 41.09 -42.19 29.10
CA LEU A 4 40.49 -40.96 29.66
C LEU A 4 40.72 -39.61 28.97
N ALA A 5 39.63 -39.09 28.38
CA ALA A 5 38.97 -37.83 28.78
C ALA A 5 37.86 -37.55 27.74
N GLU A 6 36.63 -38.01 27.96
CA GLU A 6 35.56 -37.14 28.46
C GLU A 6 35.86 -35.64 28.42
N ARG A 7 35.17 -34.95 27.53
CA ARG A 7 34.70 -33.60 27.80
C ARG A 7 33.30 -33.44 27.21
N GLN A 8 32.29 -33.57 28.07
CA GLN A 8 30.94 -33.09 27.78
C GLN A 8 30.90 -31.56 27.91
N SER A 9 30.03 -30.97 27.09
CA SER A 9 29.20 -29.79 27.36
C SER A 9 29.86 -28.42 27.59
N THR A 10 29.62 -27.51 26.64
CA THR A 10 28.79 -26.33 26.94
C THR A 10 27.81 -26.09 25.79
N ALA A 11 26.53 -26.02 26.13
CA ALA A 11 25.50 -25.51 25.26
C ALA A 11 25.67 -23.98 25.11
N THR A 12 25.46 -23.47 23.91
CA THR A 12 24.85 -22.14 23.72
C THR A 12 23.95 -22.29 22.52
N GLY A 13 22.63 -22.22 22.78
CA GLY A 13 21.62 -22.27 21.75
C GLY A 13 21.84 -21.12 20.77
N ALA A 14 22.28 -21.45 19.56
CA ALA A 14 21.92 -20.65 18.42
C ALA A 14 20.43 -20.89 18.21
N ALA A 15 19.62 -19.99 18.78
CA ALA A 15 18.21 -19.87 18.44
C ALA A 15 18.06 -19.99 16.92
N PRO A 16 17.05 -20.71 16.40
CA PRO A 16 16.78 -20.64 14.97
C PRO A 16 16.66 -19.16 14.64
N ALA A 17 17.45 -18.70 13.67
CA ALA A 17 17.30 -17.37 13.09
C ALA A 17 15.80 -17.13 12.95
N SER A 18 15.27 -16.17 13.72
CA SER A 18 13.85 -15.89 13.68
C SER A 18 13.49 -15.72 12.20
N PRO A 19 12.47 -16.43 11.68
CA PRO A 19 12.04 -16.18 10.31
C PRO A 19 11.87 -14.66 10.16
N PRO A 20 12.29 -14.06 9.02
CA PRO A 20 12.24 -12.61 8.83
C PRO A 20 10.87 -12.17 9.29
N GLN A 21 10.82 -11.31 10.32
CA GLN A 21 9.59 -10.97 11.01
C GLN A 21 8.56 -10.57 9.96
N GLU A 22 7.60 -11.44 9.68
CA GLU A 22 6.42 -11.13 8.91
C GLU A 22 5.59 -10.20 9.79
N SER A 23 6.06 -8.95 9.93
CA SER A 23 5.20 -7.80 10.18
C SER A 23 4.39 -7.56 8.90
N SER A 24 3.69 -8.60 8.46
CA SER A 24 2.93 -8.62 7.23
C SER A 24 1.80 -7.61 7.45
N PHE A 25 1.86 -6.51 6.71
CA PHE A 25 0.76 -5.57 6.68
C PHE A 25 -0.49 -6.32 6.18
N ASP A 26 -1.51 -6.39 7.05
CA ASP A 26 -2.83 -6.91 6.70
C ASP A 26 -3.69 -5.80 6.09
N VAL A 27 -4.01 -5.96 4.82
CA VAL A 27 -4.81 -5.00 4.05
C VAL A 27 -6.24 -4.93 4.57
N ALA A 28 -6.81 -6.03 5.06
CA ALA A 28 -8.20 -6.06 5.51
C ALA A 28 -8.37 -5.24 6.80
N SER A 29 -7.54 -5.49 7.81
CA SER A 29 -7.52 -4.71 9.06
C SER A 29 -7.22 -3.24 8.80
N ALA A 30 -6.29 -2.95 7.88
CA ALA A 30 -5.96 -1.58 7.51
C ALA A 30 -7.14 -0.86 6.83
N TYR A 31 -7.87 -1.54 5.96
CA TYR A 31 -9.06 -1.00 5.30
C TYR A 31 -10.18 -0.73 6.31
N GLN A 32 -10.46 -1.67 7.21
CA GLN A 32 -11.45 -1.48 8.26
C GLN A 32 -11.13 -0.26 9.14
N ARG A 33 -9.84 -0.06 9.46
CA ARG A 33 -9.41 1.00 10.36
C ARG A 33 -9.29 2.38 9.69
N PHE A 34 -8.79 2.43 8.46
CA PHE A 34 -8.42 3.69 7.79
C PHE A 34 -9.18 3.97 6.51
N GLY A 35 -9.94 3.02 5.97
CA GLY A 35 -10.63 3.14 4.68
C GLY A 35 -11.56 4.34 4.61
N ARG A 36 -12.41 4.54 5.62
CA ARG A 36 -13.32 5.71 5.67
C ARG A 36 -12.57 7.04 5.75
N GLU A 37 -11.49 7.09 6.54
CA GLU A 37 -10.71 8.31 6.71
C GLU A 37 -9.99 8.69 5.41
N LEU A 38 -9.38 7.70 4.75
CA LEU A 38 -8.72 7.88 3.46
C LEU A 38 -9.74 8.24 2.37
N TYR A 39 -10.92 7.63 2.37
CA TYR A 39 -12.00 7.98 1.45
C TYR A 39 -12.41 9.45 1.58
N LEU A 40 -12.65 9.94 2.80
CA LEU A 40 -13.00 11.35 3.01
C LEU A 40 -11.86 12.28 2.60
N PHE A 41 -10.60 11.88 2.82
CA PHE A 41 -9.44 12.62 2.34
C PHE A 41 -9.38 12.68 0.81
N ALA A 42 -9.61 11.57 0.12
CA ALA A 42 -9.65 11.52 -1.35
C ALA A 42 -10.84 12.28 -1.92
N LEU A 43 -12.01 12.17 -1.29
CA LEU A 43 -13.23 12.89 -1.68
C LEU A 43 -13.03 14.40 -1.56
N ASN A 44 -12.45 14.86 -0.45
CA ASN A 44 -12.16 16.28 -0.26
C ASN A 44 -11.17 16.80 -1.31
N ALA A 45 -10.16 16.00 -1.66
CA ALA A 45 -9.17 16.38 -2.66
C ALA A 45 -9.75 16.37 -4.09
N LEU A 46 -10.46 15.31 -4.48
CA LEU A 46 -10.86 15.07 -5.87
C LEU A 46 -12.22 15.68 -6.23
N GLY A 47 -13.05 15.99 -5.24
CA GLY A 47 -14.39 16.57 -5.43
C GLY A 47 -15.39 15.65 -6.14
N ASP A 48 -15.05 14.37 -6.30
CA ASP A 48 -15.83 13.39 -7.06
C ASP A 48 -15.82 12.05 -6.34
N ALA A 49 -17.01 11.48 -6.10
CA ALA A 49 -17.17 10.27 -5.31
C ALA A 49 -16.57 9.05 -6.02
N GLY A 50 -16.80 8.91 -7.33
CA GLY A 50 -16.28 7.78 -8.11
C GLY A 50 -14.76 7.74 -8.10
N ALA A 51 -14.10 8.86 -8.40
CA ALA A 51 -12.64 8.92 -8.35
C ALA A 51 -12.07 8.80 -6.94
N ALA A 52 -12.80 9.21 -5.90
CA ALA A 52 -12.38 8.96 -4.53
C ALA A 52 -12.37 7.45 -4.22
N GLU A 53 -13.41 6.71 -4.61
CA GLU A 53 -13.45 5.25 -4.45
C GLU A 53 -12.33 4.56 -5.22
N GLU A 54 -12.14 4.90 -6.49
CA GLU A 54 -11.06 4.36 -7.32
C GLU A 54 -9.67 4.66 -6.72
N ALA A 55 -9.46 5.90 -6.24
CA ALA A 55 -8.20 6.29 -5.62
C ALA A 55 -7.91 5.47 -4.36
N ILE A 56 -8.93 5.17 -3.55
CA ILE A 56 -8.76 4.36 -2.35
C ILE A 56 -8.50 2.89 -2.68
N GLN A 57 -9.21 2.32 -3.66
CA GLN A 57 -8.92 0.96 -4.13
C GLN A 57 -7.48 0.83 -4.64
N GLU A 58 -7.02 1.79 -5.45
CA GLU A 58 -5.65 1.81 -5.95
C GLU A 58 -4.63 2.02 -4.81
N ALA A 59 -4.93 2.88 -3.82
CA ALA A 59 -4.06 3.09 -2.68
C ALA A 59 -3.84 1.81 -1.86
N PHE A 60 -4.91 1.07 -1.55
CA PHE A 60 -4.77 -0.21 -0.86
C PHE A 60 -4.11 -1.30 -1.72
N THR A 61 -4.32 -1.27 -3.04
CA THR A 61 -3.61 -2.16 -3.98
C THR A 61 -2.10 -1.89 -3.97
N ARG A 62 -1.68 -0.62 -3.99
CA ARG A 62 -0.26 -0.23 -3.88
C ARG A 62 0.31 -0.58 -2.51
N ALA A 63 -0.44 -0.36 -1.44
CA ALA A 63 -0.04 -0.74 -0.09
C ALA A 63 0.18 -2.26 0.01
N TRP A 64 -0.76 -3.06 -0.48
CA TRP A 64 -0.59 -4.51 -0.53
C TRP A 64 0.67 -4.89 -1.30
N ARG A 65 0.91 -4.35 -2.50
CA ARG A 65 2.13 -4.66 -3.28
C ARG A 65 3.43 -4.23 -2.58
N ALA A 66 3.38 -3.16 -1.79
CA ALA A 66 4.54 -2.61 -1.08
C ALA A 66 4.70 -3.14 0.36
N ARG A 67 3.79 -3.99 0.84
CA ARG A 67 3.71 -4.46 2.24
C ARG A 67 5.01 -5.02 2.81
N SER A 68 5.80 -5.71 2.00
CA SER A 68 7.09 -6.30 2.43
C SER A 68 8.18 -5.27 2.70
N ARG A 69 7.97 -4.01 2.29
CA ARG A 69 8.89 -2.90 2.52
C ARG A 69 8.41 -1.96 3.62
N PHE A 70 7.23 -2.20 4.19
CA PHE A 70 6.76 -1.41 5.31
C PHE A 70 7.62 -1.72 6.54
N ASP A 71 8.14 -0.67 7.17
CA ASP A 71 8.94 -0.75 8.38
C ASP A 71 8.26 0.08 9.47
N SER A 72 7.78 -0.60 10.51
CA SER A 72 7.09 0.03 11.65
C SER A 72 8.00 0.93 12.48
N GLN A 73 9.33 0.78 12.38
CA GLN A 73 10.29 1.66 13.05
C GLN A 73 10.43 3.02 12.36
N GLN A 74 10.14 3.10 11.05
CA GLN A 74 10.27 4.33 10.26
C GLN A 74 8.99 5.16 10.21
N GLY A 75 7.84 4.58 10.60
CA GLY A 75 6.59 5.32 10.67
C GLY A 75 5.37 4.44 10.90
N SER A 76 4.26 5.11 11.25
CA SER A 76 2.98 4.41 11.44
C SER A 76 2.37 3.95 10.11
N VAL A 77 1.60 2.86 10.16
CA VAL A 77 0.78 2.38 9.02
C VAL A 77 -0.13 3.50 8.50
N ARG A 78 -0.69 4.32 9.39
CA ARG A 78 -1.53 5.47 9.01
C ARG A 78 -0.75 6.44 8.14
N THR A 79 0.40 6.93 8.61
CA THR A 79 1.26 7.87 7.86
C THR A 79 1.64 7.30 6.49
N TRP A 80 2.00 6.02 6.45
CA TRP A 80 2.38 5.33 5.22
C TRP A 80 1.22 5.24 4.22
N LEU A 81 0.02 4.85 4.65
CA LEU A 81 -1.17 4.80 3.80
C LEU A 81 -1.57 6.17 3.26
N PHE A 82 -1.52 7.21 4.10
CA PHE A 82 -1.81 8.58 3.66
C PHE A 82 -0.79 9.09 2.62
N ALA A 83 0.48 8.70 2.74
CA ALA A 83 1.49 9.00 1.74
C ALA A 83 1.19 8.32 0.39
N ILE A 84 0.78 7.05 0.42
CA ILE A 84 0.35 6.33 -0.78
C ILE A 84 -0.89 6.99 -1.40
N ALA A 85 -1.92 7.27 -0.61
CA ALA A 85 -3.16 7.90 -1.07
C ALA A 85 -2.90 9.27 -1.71
N ARG A 86 -2.05 10.10 -1.10
CA ARG A 86 -1.63 11.39 -1.68
C ARG A 86 -0.98 11.22 -3.06
N ASN A 87 -0.13 10.20 -3.23
CA ASN A 87 0.48 9.92 -4.52
C ASN A 87 -0.56 9.50 -5.57
N VAL A 88 -1.52 8.65 -5.20
CA VAL A 88 -2.62 8.24 -6.09
C VAL A 88 -3.48 9.44 -6.50
N ILE A 89 -3.90 10.27 -5.55
CA ILE A 89 -4.68 11.50 -5.83
C ILE A 89 -3.94 12.41 -6.81
N ARG A 90 -2.63 12.61 -6.62
CA ARG A 90 -1.79 13.39 -7.54
C ARG A 90 -1.75 12.78 -8.94
N ASP A 91 -1.64 11.46 -9.03
CA ASP A 91 -1.70 10.75 -10.31
C ASP A 91 -3.07 10.88 -10.98
N THR A 92 -4.16 10.85 -10.22
CA THR A 92 -5.53 11.07 -10.70
C THR A 92 -5.70 12.48 -11.29
N PHE A 93 -5.21 13.53 -10.61
CA PHE A 93 -5.21 14.88 -11.17
C PHE A 93 -4.44 14.97 -12.49
N ARG A 94 -3.25 14.36 -12.54
CA ARG A 94 -2.43 14.32 -13.76
C ARG A 94 -3.11 13.60 -14.91
N ARG A 95 -3.89 12.55 -14.63
CA ARG A 95 -4.68 11.82 -15.64
C ARG A 95 -5.84 12.67 -16.14
N ARG A 96 -6.62 13.29 -15.25
CA ARG A 96 -7.75 14.17 -15.60
C ARG A 96 -7.31 15.35 -16.45
N ALA A 97 -6.18 15.97 -16.12
CA ALA A 97 -5.62 17.08 -16.91
C ALA A 97 -5.15 16.69 -18.32
N ARG A 98 -4.97 15.39 -18.61
CA ARG A 98 -4.54 14.90 -19.93
C ARG A 98 -5.68 14.42 -20.80
N ILE A 99 -6.91 14.33 -20.27
CA ILE A 99 -8.07 13.93 -21.07
C ILE A 99 -8.34 15.10 -22.04
N PRO A 100 -8.12 14.95 -23.35
CA PRO A 100 -8.51 15.96 -24.32
C PRO A 100 -10.02 16.16 -24.23
N GLU A 101 -10.51 17.39 -24.46
CA GLU A 101 -11.95 17.59 -24.53
C GLU A 101 -12.57 16.56 -25.49
N PRO A 102 -13.73 15.97 -25.12
CA PRO A 102 -14.41 15.02 -25.99
C PRO A 102 -14.60 15.69 -27.34
N VAL A 103 -14.06 15.05 -28.39
CA VAL A 103 -14.25 15.51 -29.76
C VAL A 103 -15.75 15.54 -29.99
N ASP A 104 -16.25 16.70 -30.37
CA ASP A 104 -17.66 16.92 -30.66
C ASP A 104 -18.06 16.10 -31.89
N ASP A 105 -18.57 14.89 -31.65
CA ASP A 105 -19.05 13.95 -32.66
C ASP A 105 -20.26 14.47 -33.44
N SER A 106 -20.88 15.58 -33.04
CA SER A 106 -21.93 16.24 -33.84
C SER A 106 -21.41 16.73 -35.20
N ARG A 107 -20.09 16.84 -35.36
CA ARG A 107 -19.41 17.17 -36.63
C ARG A 107 -19.21 15.95 -37.54
N LEU A 108 -19.47 14.73 -37.06
CA LEU A 108 -19.26 13.49 -37.80
C LEU A 108 -20.55 12.91 -38.40
N SER A 109 -21.70 13.55 -38.22
CA SER A 109 -22.93 13.16 -38.90
C SER A 109 -22.86 13.51 -40.39
N PRO A 110 -22.78 12.53 -41.31
CA PRO A 110 -22.92 12.83 -42.73
C PRO A 110 -24.36 13.29 -42.97
N SER A 111 -24.50 14.52 -43.46
CA SER A 111 -25.77 15.06 -43.96
C SER A 111 -26.44 14.00 -44.86
N SER A 112 -27.65 13.57 -44.52
CA SER A 112 -28.54 12.82 -45.39
C SER A 112 -29.92 13.43 -45.32
#